data_AF-A0A1E5PXQ7-F1
#
_entry.id   AF-A0A1E5PXQ7-F1
#
_cell.length_a   1.000
_cell.length_b   1.000
_cell.length_c   1.000
_cell.angle_alpha   90.00
_cell.angle_beta   90.00
_cell.angle_gamma   90.00
#
_symmetry.space_group_name_H-M   'P 1'
#
loop_
_entity.id
_entity.type
_entity.pdbx_description
1 polymer ?
#
loop_
_entity_poly.entity_id
_entity_poly.type
_entity_poly.pdbx_seq_one_letter_code
_entity_poly.pdbx_strand_id
1 'polypeptide(L)'
;MAPAPVLRALLTAALAFGVLSGCSGYDADDARYATGYGSHEPLAVVGYPTTGSLGITQEVVWQIADGKAGELAGLAAETDGDSPEKTAEKTASNWISAFGKGARGKVTAEFYDEGSVRQTVVLYFHDTGQIKQLHVRVSDGGGKDEWRVVMAEPDPEEAVAVLPWVPRKPGELGSKTPQ
;
A
#
# COMPACT_ATOMS: atom_id res chain seq x y z
N MET A 1 5.08 -31.36 -78.82
CA MET A 1 6.06 -30.27 -78.64
C MET A 1 5.44 -29.27 -77.66
N ALA A 2 5.99 -29.12 -76.46
CA ALA A 2 5.41 -28.32 -75.36
C ALA A 2 5.55 -26.80 -75.59
N PRO A 3 4.73 -25.98 -74.90
CA PRO A 3 5.25 -25.10 -73.83
C PRO A 3 4.33 -25.11 -72.59
N ALA A 4 4.83 -25.43 -71.39
CA ALA A 4 5.53 -24.59 -70.40
C ALA A 4 4.57 -24.24 -69.22
N PRO A 5 4.95 -24.55 -67.96
CA PRO A 5 4.12 -24.26 -66.80
C PRO A 5 4.33 -22.82 -66.32
N VAL A 6 3.24 -22.09 -66.07
CA VAL A 6 3.31 -20.78 -65.41
C VAL A 6 3.44 -21.00 -63.91
N LEU A 7 4.61 -20.66 -63.38
CA LEU A 7 4.88 -20.45 -61.96
C LEU A 7 3.81 -19.53 -61.35
N ARG A 8 3.11 -19.98 -60.31
CA ARG A 8 2.49 -19.08 -59.32
C ARG A 8 3.10 -19.39 -57.96
N ALA A 9 4.15 -18.65 -57.64
CA ALA A 9 4.68 -18.54 -56.29
C ALA A 9 3.64 -17.81 -55.44
N LEU A 10 3.03 -18.53 -54.49
CA LEU A 10 2.26 -17.92 -53.41
C LEU A 10 3.24 -17.66 -52.26
N LEU A 11 3.67 -16.41 -52.12
CA LEU A 11 4.26 -15.90 -50.89
C LEU A 11 3.18 -15.89 -49.80
N THR A 12 3.19 -16.90 -48.93
CA THR A 12 2.44 -16.84 -47.67
C THR A 12 3.23 -15.98 -46.69
N ALA A 13 2.69 -14.80 -46.40
CA ALA A 13 3.21 -13.88 -45.40
C ALA A 13 3.29 -14.57 -44.03
N ALA A 14 4.50 -14.66 -43.49
CA ALA A 14 4.71 -15.04 -42.10
C ALA A 14 4.15 -13.92 -41.20
N LEU A 15 3.11 -14.22 -40.44
CA LEU A 15 2.66 -13.39 -39.32
C LEU A 15 3.77 -13.39 -38.26
N ALA A 16 4.62 -12.37 -38.30
CA ALA A 16 5.51 -12.06 -37.20
C ALA A 16 4.63 -11.57 -36.03
N PHE A 17 4.35 -12.47 -35.08
CA PHE A 17 3.96 -12.06 -33.74
C PHE A 17 5.16 -11.34 -33.13
N GLY A 18 5.21 -10.03 -33.33
CA GLY A 18 6.09 -9.14 -32.61
C GLY A 18 5.72 -9.21 -31.13
N VAL A 19 6.47 -9.98 -30.36
CA VAL A 19 6.51 -9.81 -28.91
C VAL A 19 7.07 -8.42 -28.71
N LEU A 20 6.19 -7.47 -28.39
CA LEU A 20 6.58 -6.19 -27.83
C LEU A 20 7.22 -6.49 -26.47
N SER A 21 8.53 -6.71 -26.46
CA SER A 21 9.37 -6.61 -25.27
C SER A 21 9.32 -5.14 -24.84
N GLY A 22 8.22 -4.76 -24.19
CA GLY A 22 8.00 -3.42 -23.68
C GLY A 22 9.10 -3.05 -22.69
N CYS A 23 9.70 -1.88 -22.92
CA CYS A 23 10.56 -1.10 -22.04
C CYS A 23 11.09 -1.84 -20.80
N SER A 24 12.26 -2.47 -20.97
CA SER A 24 13.07 -3.01 -19.87
C SER A 24 13.38 -1.91 -18.85
N GLY A 25 12.78 -1.98 -17.67
CA GLY A 25 13.02 -1.04 -16.58
C GLY A 25 11.94 -1.01 -15.50
N TYR A 26 10.79 -1.64 -15.72
CA TYR A 26 9.80 -1.85 -14.65
C TYR A 26 10.20 -3.08 -13.84
N ASP A 27 10.58 -2.88 -12.58
CA ASP A 27 10.71 -3.97 -11.63
C ASP A 27 9.30 -4.53 -11.31
N ALA A 28 9.24 -5.79 -10.86
CA ALA A 28 7.98 -6.42 -10.46
C ALA A 28 7.28 -5.64 -9.34
N ASP A 29 8.04 -4.97 -8.48
CA ASP A 29 7.53 -4.13 -7.40
C ASP A 29 6.88 -2.85 -7.93
N ASP A 30 7.51 -2.16 -8.88
CA ASP A 30 6.94 -0.99 -9.53
C ASP A 30 5.65 -1.34 -10.28
N ALA A 31 5.60 -2.50 -10.94
CA ALA A 31 4.41 -2.98 -11.63
C ALA A 31 3.27 -3.30 -10.65
N ARG A 32 3.59 -3.94 -9.52
CA ARG A 32 2.62 -4.22 -8.45
C ARG A 32 2.07 -2.93 -7.86
N TYR A 33 2.94 -1.99 -7.52
CA TYR A 33 2.54 -0.70 -6.96
C TYR A 33 1.68 0.09 -7.97
N ALA A 34 2.07 0.18 -9.24
CA ALA A 34 1.29 0.87 -10.26
C ALA A 34 -0.10 0.25 -10.47
N THR A 35 -0.20 -1.08 -10.42
CA THR A 35 -1.47 -1.80 -10.48
C THR A 35 -2.33 -1.50 -9.25
N GLY A 36 -1.74 -1.53 -8.05
CA GLY A 36 -2.41 -1.15 -6.81
C GLY A 36 -2.95 0.28 -6.86
N TYR A 37 -2.09 1.23 -7.23
CA TYR A 37 -2.46 2.64 -7.35
C TYR A 37 -3.61 2.87 -8.35
N GLY A 38 -3.62 2.18 -9.49
CA GLY A 38 -4.69 2.30 -10.49
C GLY A 38 -6.00 1.60 -10.12
N SER A 39 -5.98 0.71 -9.12
CA SER A 39 -7.14 -0.12 -8.73
C SER A 39 -7.86 0.37 -7.47
N HIS A 40 -7.34 1.42 -6.83
CA HIS A 40 -7.86 1.93 -5.55
C HIS A 40 -8.15 3.43 -5.62
N GLU A 41 -8.98 3.91 -4.71
CA GLU A 41 -9.20 5.33 -4.57
C GLU A 41 -7.92 6.06 -4.15
N PRO A 42 -7.58 7.20 -4.77
CA PRO A 42 -6.40 7.96 -4.40
C PRO A 42 -6.43 8.43 -2.94
N LEU A 43 -5.34 8.19 -2.23
CA LEU A 43 -5.16 8.67 -0.87
C LEU A 43 -4.99 10.19 -0.87
N ALA A 44 -5.86 10.92 -0.18
CA ALA A 44 -5.66 12.34 0.06
C ALA A 44 -4.55 12.52 1.12
N VAL A 45 -3.58 13.41 0.85
CA VAL A 45 -2.38 13.56 1.68
C VAL A 45 -2.35 14.93 2.34
N VAL A 46 -2.06 14.96 3.63
CA VAL A 46 -1.79 16.17 4.44
C VAL A 46 -0.47 15.98 5.18
N GLY A 47 0.32 17.05 5.33
CA GLY A 47 1.60 17.01 6.04
C GLY A 47 2.79 16.69 5.14
N TYR A 48 3.79 16.01 5.70
CA TYR A 48 5.14 15.92 5.10
C TYR A 48 5.61 14.45 4.99
N PRO A 49 5.02 13.63 4.11
CA PRO A 49 5.51 12.28 3.91
C PRO A 49 6.87 12.25 3.21
N THR A 50 7.63 11.18 3.45
CA THR A 50 8.67 10.75 2.53
C THR A 50 8.05 9.85 1.46
N THR A 51 8.77 9.59 0.36
CA THR A 51 8.30 8.63 -0.66
C THR A 51 7.96 7.27 -0.05
N GLY A 52 8.81 6.79 0.88
CA GLY A 52 8.62 5.50 1.52
C GLY A 52 7.47 5.47 2.53
N SER A 53 7.32 6.51 3.37
CA SER A 53 6.21 6.56 4.32
C SER A 53 4.84 6.72 3.62
N LEU A 54 4.79 7.46 2.50
CA LEU A 54 3.59 7.52 1.66
C LEU A 54 3.28 6.15 1.05
N GLY A 55 4.27 5.51 0.43
CA GLY A 55 4.09 4.21 -0.25
C GLY A 55 3.55 3.14 0.69
N ILE A 56 4.18 2.94 1.85
CA ILE A 56 3.70 1.93 2.82
C ILE A 56 2.29 2.25 3.34
N THR A 57 1.96 3.53 3.52
CA THR A 57 0.63 3.95 3.98
C THR A 57 -0.44 3.63 2.95
N GLN A 58 -0.14 3.86 1.67
CA GLN A 58 -1.04 3.50 0.57
C GLN A 58 -1.27 2.00 0.52
N GLU A 59 -0.20 1.21 0.57
CA GLU A 59 -0.33 -0.25 0.59
C GLU A 59 -1.15 -0.75 1.78
N VAL A 60 -0.96 -0.20 2.99
CA VAL A 60 -1.80 -0.53 4.14
C VAL A 60 -3.28 -0.28 3.85
N VAL A 61 -3.63 0.90 3.32
CA VAL A 61 -5.04 1.24 2.99
C VAL A 61 -5.59 0.29 1.93
N TRP A 62 -4.82 -0.02 0.89
CA TRP A 62 -5.21 -0.94 -0.17
C TRP A 62 -5.48 -2.34 0.36
N GLN A 63 -4.59 -2.88 1.18
CA GLN A 63 -4.75 -4.22 1.74
C GLN A 63 -5.92 -4.32 2.73
N ILE A 64 -6.22 -3.23 3.46
CA ILE A 64 -7.44 -3.10 4.26
C ILE A 64 -8.68 -3.10 3.37
N ALA A 65 -8.66 -2.36 2.25
CA ALA A 65 -9.78 -2.25 1.31
C ALA A 65 -10.10 -3.59 0.61
N ASP A 66 -9.05 -4.30 0.18
CA ASP A 66 -9.08 -5.62 -0.45
C ASP A 66 -9.44 -6.75 0.53
N GLY A 67 -9.27 -6.52 1.84
CA GLY A 67 -9.55 -7.51 2.87
C GLY A 67 -8.54 -8.67 2.91
N LYS A 68 -7.30 -8.44 2.48
CA LYS A 68 -6.25 -9.48 2.39
C LYS A 68 -5.36 -9.46 3.64
N ALA A 69 -5.80 -10.16 4.68
CA ALA A 69 -5.10 -10.15 5.98
C ALA A 69 -3.63 -10.59 5.90
N GLY A 70 -3.31 -11.60 5.08
CA GLY A 70 -1.93 -12.06 4.91
C GLY A 70 -1.02 -11.04 4.20
N GLU A 71 -1.53 -10.37 3.16
CA GLU A 71 -0.78 -9.31 2.47
C GLU A 71 -0.59 -8.09 3.39
N LEU A 72 -1.62 -7.71 4.14
CA LEU A 72 -1.53 -6.64 5.13
C LEU A 72 -0.54 -6.96 6.26
N ALA A 73 -0.58 -8.18 6.81
CA ALA A 73 0.36 -8.63 7.84
C ALA A 73 1.80 -8.69 7.32
N GLY A 74 2.00 -8.97 6.02
CA GLY A 74 3.30 -8.94 5.36
C GLY A 74 3.94 -7.54 5.29
N LEU A 75 3.19 -6.47 5.56
CA LEU A 75 3.70 -5.10 5.68
C LEU A 75 4.25 -4.79 7.08
N ALA A 76 4.08 -5.70 8.05
CA ALA A 76 4.47 -5.48 9.43
C ALA A 76 5.98 -5.25 9.56
N ALA A 77 6.34 -4.31 10.42
CA ALA A 77 7.70 -4.17 10.89
C ALA A 77 8.05 -5.37 11.77
N GLU A 78 9.31 -5.78 11.76
CA GLU A 78 9.80 -6.74 12.75
C GLU A 78 9.58 -6.14 14.15
N THR A 79 9.02 -6.93 15.06
CA THR A 79 8.79 -6.54 16.46
C THR A 79 9.31 -7.61 17.39
N ASP A 80 9.84 -7.21 18.54
CA ASP A 80 10.23 -8.14 19.59
C ASP A 80 9.00 -8.82 20.22
N GLY A 81 9.10 -10.11 20.51
CA GLY A 81 8.05 -10.86 21.20
C GLY A 81 8.01 -12.34 20.84
N ASP A 82 7.19 -13.11 21.56
CA ASP A 82 7.14 -14.58 21.41
C ASP A 82 6.47 -15.05 20.11
N SER A 83 5.69 -14.20 19.44
CA SER A 83 4.98 -14.52 18.18
C SER A 83 4.60 -13.26 17.38
N PRO A 84 5.57 -12.54 16.79
CA PRO A 84 5.31 -11.30 16.06
C PRO A 84 4.40 -11.50 14.83
N GLU A 85 4.60 -12.59 14.07
CA GLU A 85 3.80 -12.92 12.88
C GLU A 85 2.31 -13.09 13.22
N LYS A 86 2.00 -13.89 14.25
CA LYS A 86 0.61 -14.09 14.71
C LYS A 86 -0.02 -12.79 15.24
N THR A 87 0.79 -11.91 15.82
CA THR A 87 0.33 -10.61 16.31
C THR A 87 -0.03 -9.70 15.14
N ALA A 88 0.81 -9.68 14.11
CA ALA A 88 0.55 -8.95 12.87
C ALA A 88 -0.70 -9.49 12.15
N GLU A 89 -0.86 -10.81 12.02
CA GLU A 89 -2.04 -11.44 11.40
C GLU A 89 -3.35 -11.09 12.10
N LYS A 90 -3.36 -11.11 13.45
CA LYS A 90 -4.53 -10.71 14.24
C LYS A 90 -4.83 -9.23 14.09
N THR A 91 -3.80 -8.38 14.19
CA THR A 91 -3.93 -6.93 13.99
C THR A 91 -4.49 -6.63 12.60
N ALA A 92 -3.98 -7.28 11.55
CA ALA A 92 -4.45 -7.14 10.18
C ALA A 92 -5.93 -7.52 10.04
N SER A 93 -6.32 -8.66 10.63
CA SER A 93 -7.70 -9.13 10.62
C SER A 93 -8.64 -8.13 11.34
N ASN A 94 -8.20 -7.58 12.47
CA ASN A 94 -8.95 -6.56 13.20
C ASN A 94 -9.11 -5.27 12.39
N TRP A 95 -8.03 -4.79 11.75
CA TRP A 95 -8.05 -3.59 10.91
C TRP A 95 -8.97 -3.76 9.70
N ILE A 96 -8.91 -4.91 9.02
CA ILE A 96 -9.81 -5.22 7.89
C ILE A 96 -11.26 -5.23 8.35
N SER A 97 -11.56 -5.91 9.46
CA SER A 97 -12.90 -5.98 10.03
C SER A 97 -13.45 -4.59 10.38
N ALA A 98 -12.63 -3.76 11.02
CA ALA A 98 -13.02 -2.44 11.49
C ALA A 98 -13.11 -1.41 10.37
N PHE A 99 -12.11 -1.36 9.48
CA PHE A 99 -11.88 -0.24 8.56
C PHE A 99 -12.09 -0.59 7.08
N GLY A 100 -12.29 -1.86 6.73
CA GLY A 100 -12.41 -2.30 5.32
C GLY A 100 -13.49 -1.57 4.53
N LYS A 101 -14.63 -1.24 5.17
CA LYS A 101 -15.67 -0.42 4.52
C LYS A 101 -15.17 0.99 4.20
N GLY A 102 -14.50 1.64 5.16
CA GLY A 102 -13.99 3.00 5.01
C GLY A 102 -12.83 3.08 4.02
N ALA A 103 -11.95 2.07 4.01
CA ALA A 103 -10.77 2.00 3.17
C ALA A 103 -11.09 1.85 1.68
N ARG A 104 -12.25 1.29 1.32
CA ARG A 104 -12.75 1.23 -0.06
C ARG A 104 -13.24 2.57 -0.60
N GLY A 105 -13.46 3.54 0.28
CA GLY A 105 -13.91 4.88 -0.07
C GLY A 105 -12.79 5.90 0.01
N LYS A 106 -13.17 7.16 0.20
CA LYS A 106 -12.21 8.25 0.36
C LYS A 106 -11.49 8.12 1.70
N VAL A 107 -10.16 8.17 1.67
CA VAL A 107 -9.30 8.21 2.85
C VAL A 107 -8.37 9.42 2.78
N THR A 108 -8.19 10.11 3.91
CA THR A 108 -7.10 11.08 4.08
C THR A 108 -6.06 10.51 5.01
N ALA A 109 -4.79 10.53 4.61
CA ALA A 109 -3.65 10.29 5.49
C ALA A 109 -2.99 11.63 5.84
N GLU A 110 -2.88 11.91 7.13
CA GLU A 110 -2.11 13.03 7.65
C GLU A 110 -0.80 12.52 8.26
N PHE A 111 0.31 13.00 7.73
CA PHE A 111 1.67 12.61 8.11
C PHE A 111 2.24 13.61 9.10
N TYR A 112 2.36 13.19 10.35
CA TYR A 112 2.78 14.02 11.47
C TYR A 112 4.29 14.05 11.62
N ASP A 113 4.82 15.25 11.85
CA ASP A 113 6.24 15.55 12.00
C ASP A 113 7.10 15.13 10.81
N GLU A 114 8.41 15.39 10.89
CA GLU A 114 9.34 14.90 9.85
C GLU A 114 9.58 13.40 10.05
N GLY A 115 9.37 12.64 8.98
CA GLY A 115 9.48 11.18 9.01
C GLY A 115 10.71 10.63 8.31
N SER A 116 11.93 10.93 8.78
CA SER A 116 13.15 10.46 8.09
C SER A 116 13.35 8.94 8.23
N VAL A 117 13.04 8.36 9.39
CA VAL A 117 13.14 6.90 9.66
C VAL A 117 11.91 6.30 10.33
N ARG A 118 11.03 7.14 10.89
CA ARG A 118 9.77 6.77 11.54
C ARG A 118 8.78 7.91 11.39
N GLN A 119 7.50 7.61 11.24
CA GLN A 119 6.47 8.62 11.13
C GLN A 119 5.16 8.14 11.73
N THR A 120 4.44 9.06 12.36
CA THR A 120 3.06 8.83 12.79
C THR A 120 2.14 9.29 11.69
N VAL A 121 1.19 8.44 11.31
CA VAL A 121 0.21 8.72 10.26
C VAL A 121 -1.18 8.57 10.83
N VAL A 122 -2.06 9.54 10.59
CA VAL A 122 -3.47 9.44 10.97
C VAL A 122 -4.31 9.29 9.71
N LEU A 123 -5.00 8.16 9.62
CA LEU A 123 -5.98 7.86 8.58
C LEU A 123 -7.37 8.33 9.01
N TYR A 124 -8.04 9.03 8.12
CA TYR A 124 -9.42 9.46 8.27
C TYR A 124 -10.25 8.81 7.17
N PHE A 125 -11.13 7.89 7.56
CA PHE A 125 -12.01 7.15 6.66
C PHE A 125 -13.33 7.92 6.53
N HIS A 126 -13.52 8.63 5.41
CA HIS A 126 -14.57 9.64 5.29
C HIS A 126 -15.98 9.05 5.30
N ASP A 127 -16.15 7.86 4.71
CA ASP A 127 -17.47 7.21 4.59
C ASP A 127 -17.97 6.62 5.91
N THR A 128 -17.07 6.27 6.83
CA THR A 128 -17.40 5.67 8.12
C THR A 128 -17.17 6.62 9.29
N GLY A 129 -16.47 7.74 9.08
CA GLY A 129 -16.06 8.67 10.13
C GLY A 129 -15.02 8.08 11.11
N GLN A 130 -14.47 6.92 10.79
CA GLN A 130 -13.47 6.27 11.63
C GLN A 130 -12.10 6.91 11.44
N ILE A 131 -11.29 6.84 12.50
CA ILE A 131 -9.93 7.37 12.53
C ILE A 131 -9.00 6.24 12.96
N LYS A 132 -7.85 6.11 12.30
CA LYS A 132 -6.81 5.15 12.67
C LYS A 132 -5.45 5.82 12.70
N GLN A 133 -4.75 5.71 13.82
CA GLN A 133 -3.34 6.04 13.89
C GLN A 133 -2.48 4.84 13.47
N LEU A 134 -1.47 5.09 12.66
CA LEU A 134 -0.42 4.15 12.27
C LEU A 134 0.94 4.68 12.72
N HIS A 135 1.84 3.76 13.01
CA HIS A 135 3.26 4.05 13.12
C HIS A 135 3.99 3.31 12.01
N VAL A 136 4.68 4.06 11.16
CA VAL A 136 5.47 3.50 10.06
C VAL A 136 6.94 3.78 10.31
N ARG A 137 7.83 2.86 9.93
CA ARG A 137 9.28 2.99 10.13
C ARG A 137 10.07 2.23 9.07
N VAL A 138 11.30 2.65 8.86
CA VAL A 138 12.27 1.88 8.08
C VAL A 138 12.64 0.61 8.86
N SER A 139 12.74 -0.53 8.18
CA SER A 139 13.20 -1.79 8.77
C SER A 139 14.70 -1.74 9.09
N ASP A 140 15.10 -2.30 10.24
CA ASP A 140 16.51 -2.34 10.68
C ASP A 140 17.36 -3.38 9.91
N GLY A 141 16.74 -4.19 9.03
CA GLY A 141 17.35 -5.31 8.31
C GLY A 141 17.88 -5.01 6.91
N GLY A 142 19.06 -4.39 6.82
CA GLY A 142 20.05 -4.53 5.73
C GLY A 142 19.59 -4.68 4.26
N GLY A 143 19.18 -3.57 3.63
CA GLY A 143 19.20 -3.38 2.16
C GLY A 143 18.02 -2.59 1.61
N LYS A 144 18.25 -1.31 1.26
CA LYS A 144 17.25 -0.27 0.91
C LYS A 144 16.34 0.09 2.09
N ASP A 145 15.96 1.37 2.18
CA ASP A 145 15.09 1.91 3.24
C ASP A 145 13.66 1.37 3.08
N GLU A 146 13.44 0.10 3.40
CA GLU A 146 12.14 -0.54 3.28
C GLU A 146 11.25 -0.09 4.44
N TRP A 147 10.19 0.62 4.11
CA TRP A 147 9.22 1.09 5.08
C TRP A 147 8.23 -0.01 5.45
N ARG A 148 7.95 -0.13 6.74
CA ARG A 148 7.07 -1.12 7.34
C ARG A 148 6.11 -0.44 8.33
N VAL A 149 5.00 -1.11 8.66
CA VAL A 149 4.02 -0.61 9.64
C VAL A 149 4.10 -1.39 10.95
N VAL A 150 4.03 -0.71 12.09
CA VAL A 150 3.93 -1.38 13.39
C VAL A 150 2.54 -1.97 13.55
N MET A 151 2.47 -3.28 13.77
CA MET A 151 1.21 -4.03 13.94
C MET A 151 1.21 -4.78 15.27
N ALA A 152 0.74 -4.10 16.32
CA ALA A 152 0.83 -4.58 17.71
C ALA A 152 -0.50 -4.48 18.47
N GLU A 153 -1.63 -4.58 17.76
CA GLU A 153 -2.99 -4.42 18.33
C GLU A 153 -3.83 -5.68 18.05
N PRO A 154 -3.46 -6.83 18.65
CA PRO A 154 -4.17 -8.09 18.44
C PRO A 154 -5.56 -8.09 19.10
N ASP A 155 -5.83 -7.16 20.02
CA ASP A 155 -7.16 -6.94 20.60
C ASP A 155 -8.01 -6.03 19.69
N PRO A 156 -9.25 -6.42 19.33
CA PRO A 156 -10.14 -5.58 18.53
C PRO A 156 -10.44 -4.20 19.12
N GLU A 157 -10.47 -4.03 20.44
CA GLU A 157 -10.71 -2.74 21.09
C GLU A 157 -9.52 -1.80 20.94
N GLU A 158 -8.30 -2.34 21.06
CA GLU A 158 -7.06 -1.60 20.80
C GLU A 158 -6.95 -1.21 19.33
N ALA A 159 -7.31 -2.11 18.42
CA ALA A 159 -7.24 -1.89 16.98
C ALA A 159 -8.06 -0.67 16.51
N VAL A 160 -9.16 -0.35 17.19
CA VAL A 160 -10.05 0.78 16.89
C VAL A 160 -9.87 1.98 17.82
N ALA A 161 -8.96 1.89 18.79
CA ALA A 161 -8.72 2.97 19.74
C ALA A 161 -8.18 4.21 19.02
N VAL A 162 -8.72 5.37 19.39
CA VAL A 162 -8.25 6.68 18.92
C VAL A 162 -7.60 7.38 20.11
N LEU A 163 -6.32 7.72 19.98
CA LEU A 163 -5.61 8.40 21.05
C LEU A 163 -6.17 9.82 21.27
N PRO A 164 -6.21 10.33 22.53
CA PRO A 164 -6.83 11.62 22.84
C PRO A 164 -6.25 12.83 22.10
N TRP A 165 -4.99 12.75 21.65
CA TRP A 165 -4.31 13.83 20.94
C TRP A 165 -4.73 13.93 19.46
N VAL A 166 -5.30 12.87 18.90
CA VAL A 166 -5.59 12.77 17.47
C VAL A 166 -6.73 13.73 17.10
N PRO A 167 -6.52 14.66 16.16
CA PRO A 167 -7.56 15.61 15.76
C PRO A 167 -8.75 14.93 15.12
N ARG A 168 -9.90 15.60 15.13
CA ARG A 168 -11.12 15.06 14.51
C ARG A 168 -11.14 15.31 13.01
N LYS A 169 -10.40 16.30 12.53
CA LYS A 169 -10.29 16.63 11.12
C LYS A 169 -8.83 16.71 10.68
N PRO A 170 -8.52 16.26 9.45
CA PRO A 170 -7.18 16.40 8.91
C PRO A 170 -6.70 17.85 8.92
N GLY A 171 -5.46 18.08 9.34
CA GLY A 171 -4.77 19.36 9.25
C GLY A 171 -5.01 20.33 10.42
N GLU A 172 -5.84 19.97 11.41
CA GLU A 172 -6.14 20.85 12.55
C GLU A 172 -4.90 21.23 13.38
N LEU A 173 -3.86 20.38 13.39
CA LEU A 173 -2.60 20.64 14.10
C LEU A 173 -1.45 21.09 13.19
N GLY A 174 -1.72 21.38 11.91
CA GLY A 174 -0.67 21.66 10.94
C GLY A 174 0.34 20.51 10.80
N SER A 175 -0.12 19.28 11.03
CA SER A 175 0.69 18.05 10.96
C SER A 175 1.91 18.05 11.87
N LYS A 176 1.74 18.58 13.09
CA LYS A 176 2.69 18.51 14.20
C LYS A 176 2.07 17.80 15.38
N THR A 177 2.82 16.90 16.02
CA THR A 177 2.34 16.31 17.27
C THR A 177 2.29 17.38 18.37
N PRO A 178 1.27 17.37 19.25
CA PRO A 178 1.26 18.24 20.42
C PRO A 178 2.47 17.91 21.31
N GLN A 179 3.20 18.95 21.73
CA GLN A 179 4.30 18.83 22.71
C GLN A 179 3.78 18.68 24.14
#